data_AF-A0A5C7N7C2-F1
#
_entry.id   AF-A0A5C7N7C2-F1
#
_cell.length_a   1.000
_cell.length_b   1.000
_cell.length_c   1.000
_cell.angle_alpha   90.00
_cell.angle_beta   90.00
_cell.angle_gamma   90.00
#
_symmetry.space_group_name_H-M   'P 1'
#
loop_
_entity.id
_entity.type
_entity.pdbx_description
1 polymer ?
#
loop_
_entity_poly.entity_id
_entity_poly.type
_entity_poly.pdbx_seq_one_letter_code
_entity_poly.pdbx_strand_id
1 'polypeptide(L)'
;MKEEITTARLTGIWYLLLAISGMVGFLTLHPKLYVSDPAQTLTNLTEQETLARIRLLLEFAIVVSQALAAVWFYKLFKDINNVAAWALAVWG
;
A
#
# COMPACT_ATOMS: atom_id res chain seq x y z
N MET A 1 -0.53 25.11 12.59
CA MET A 1 -1.82 25.08 11.84
C MET A 1 -1.70 24.78 10.35
N LYS A 2 -1.20 25.68 9.47
CA LYS A 2 -1.17 25.39 8.01
C LYS A 2 -0.30 24.17 7.65
N GLU A 3 0.85 24.01 8.28
CA GLU A 3 1.71 22.84 8.08
C GLU A 3 1.11 21.52 8.60
N GLU A 4 0.37 21.57 9.71
CA GLU A 4 -0.31 20.40 10.29
C GLU A 4 -1.42 19.91 9.36
N ILE A 5 -2.21 20.83 8.79
CA ILE A 5 -3.25 20.51 7.82
C ILE A 5 -2.65 19.87 6.56
N THR A 6 -1.54 20.41 6.05
CA THR A 6 -0.84 19.82 4.90
C THR A 6 -0.29 18.44 5.23
N THR A 7 0.28 18.25 6.43
CA THR A 7 0.79 16.94 6.87
C THR A 7 -0.34 15.92 7.00
N ALA A 8 -1.47 16.31 7.61
CA ALA A 8 -2.65 15.44 7.72
C ALA A 8 -3.19 15.03 6.35
N ARG A 9 -3.26 15.96 5.38
CA ARG A 9 -3.70 15.66 4.01
C ARG A 9 -2.75 14.70 3.30
N LEU A 10 -1.44 14.92 3.41
CA LEU A 10 -0.44 14.01 2.84
C LEU A 10 -0.53 12.61 3.47
N THR A 11 -0.70 12.54 4.79
CA THR A 11 -0.89 11.27 5.51
C THR A 11 -2.11 10.52 4.95
N GLY A 12 -3.24 11.22 4.81
CA GLY A 12 -4.46 10.66 4.24
C GLY A 12 -4.30 10.22 2.79
N ILE A 13 -3.54 10.96 1.97
CA ILE A 13 -3.26 10.57 0.58
C ILE A 13 -2.44 9.28 0.52
N TRP A 14 -1.38 9.15 1.34
CA TRP A 14 -0.59 7.92 1.38
C TRP A 14 -1.42 6.73 1.85
N TYR A 15 -2.23 6.93 2.89
CA TYR A 15 -3.13 5.88 3.39
C TYR A 15 -4.21 5.49 2.38
N LEU A 16 -4.75 6.44 1.62
CA LEU A 16 -5.71 6.16 0.56
C LEU A 16 -5.06 5.43 -0.62
N LEU A 17 -3.83 5.82 -1.00
CA LEU A 17 -3.06 5.14 -2.04
C LEU A 17 -2.80 3.68 -1.66
N LEU A 18 -2.46 3.42 -0.40
CA LEU A 18 -2.31 2.07 0.16
C LEU A 18 -3.59 1.26 0.01
N ALA A 19 -4.72 1.82 0.43
CA ALA A 19 -6.01 1.13 0.35
C ALA A 19 -6.42 0.82 -1.10
N ILE A 20 -6.30 1.78 -2.01
CA ILE A 20 -6.68 1.60 -3.41
C ILE A 20 -5.76 0.59 -4.10
N SER A 21 -4.44 0.68 -3.89
CA SER A 21 -3.48 -0.26 -4.49
C SER A 21 -3.69 -1.69 -3.99
N GLY A 22 -3.92 -1.87 -2.69
CA GLY A 22 -4.29 -3.16 -2.08
C GLY A 22 -5.60 -3.71 -2.64
N MET A 23 -6.65 -2.87 -2.70
CA MET A 23 -7.96 -3.28 -3.20
C MET A 23 -7.91 -3.71 -4.67
N VAL A 24 -7.27 -2.92 -5.53
CA VAL A 24 -7.15 -3.26 -6.96
C VAL A 24 -6.26 -4.49 -7.15
N GLY A 25 -5.08 -4.52 -6.52
CA GLY A 25 -4.12 -5.60 -6.67
C GLY A 25 -4.67 -6.95 -6.17
N PHE A 26 -5.34 -6.95 -5.01
CA PHE A 26 -5.80 -8.16 -4.37
C PHE A 26 -7.19 -8.60 -4.83
N LEU A 27 -8.18 -7.70 -4.94
CA LEU A 27 -9.55 -8.13 -5.28
C LEU A 27 -9.74 -8.35 -6.78
N THR A 28 -8.96 -7.67 -7.64
CA THR A 28 -9.20 -7.71 -9.08
C THR A 28 -8.11 -8.42 -9.88
N LEU A 29 -6.83 -8.24 -9.54
CA LEU A 29 -5.72 -8.83 -10.29
C LEU A 29 -5.31 -10.20 -9.75
N HIS A 30 -5.26 -10.38 -8.43
CA HIS A 30 -4.84 -11.64 -7.82
C HIS A 30 -5.67 -12.85 -8.30
N PRO A 31 -7.02 -12.81 -8.34
CA PRO A 31 -7.83 -13.96 -8.76
C PRO A 31 -7.70 -14.31 -10.25
N LYS A 32 -7.19 -13.37 -11.07
CA LYS A 32 -6.99 -13.59 -12.52
C LYS A 32 -5.67 -14.30 -12.82
N LEU A 33 -4.70 -14.16 -11.93
CA LEU A 33 -3.34 -14.68 -12.12
C LEU A 33 -3.11 -15.94 -11.28
N TYR A 34 -3.57 -15.96 -10.03
CA TYR A 34 -3.35 -17.03 -9.08
C TYR A 34 -4.61 -17.89 -8.94
N VAL A 35 -4.49 -19.15 -9.33
CA VAL A 35 -5.53 -20.17 -9.20
C VAL A 35 -5.00 -21.35 -8.40
N SER A 36 -5.87 -22.26 -7.97
CA SER A 36 -5.47 -23.41 -7.17
C SER A 36 -4.50 -24.36 -7.89
N ASP A 37 -4.57 -24.43 -9.23
CA ASP A 37 -3.65 -25.20 -10.05
C ASP A 37 -2.36 -24.40 -10.34
N PRO A 38 -1.18 -24.88 -9.89
CA PRO A 38 0.10 -24.24 -10.17
C PRO A 38 0.45 -24.16 -11.67
N ALA A 39 0.06 -25.16 -12.47
CA ALA A 39 0.36 -25.18 -13.91
C ALA A 39 -0.41 -24.07 -14.62
N GLN A 40 -1.71 -23.94 -14.31
CA GLN A 40 -2.55 -22.88 -14.82
C GLN A 40 -2.11 -21.48 -14.34
N THR A 41 -1.63 -21.35 -13.10
CA THR A 41 -1.05 -20.10 -12.61
C THR A 41 0.18 -19.69 -13.44
N LEU A 42 1.07 -20.64 -13.76
CA LEU A 42 2.21 -20.37 -14.62
C LEU A 42 1.77 -19.90 -16.01
N THR A 43 0.80 -20.59 -16.62
CA THR A 43 0.23 -20.20 -17.92
C THR A 43 -0.33 -18.77 -17.87
N ASN A 44 -1.13 -18.44 -16.85
CA ASN A 44 -1.69 -17.09 -16.68
C ASN A 44 -0.60 -16.03 -16.55
N LEU A 45 0.47 -16.30 -15.79
CA LEU A 45 1.59 -15.39 -15.62
C LEU A 45 2.37 -15.17 -16.92
N THR A 46 2.54 -16.22 -17.73
CA THR A 46 3.26 -16.13 -19.02
C THR A 46 2.42 -15.51 -20.13
N GLU A 47 1.13 -15.84 -20.21
CA GLU A 47 0.24 -15.35 -21.27
C GLU A 47 -0.28 -13.93 -20.96
N GLN A 48 -0.42 -13.57 -19.69
CA GLN A 48 -0.90 -12.26 -19.25
C GLN A 48 0.22 -11.44 -18.59
N GLU A 49 1.38 -11.39 -19.25
CA GLU A 49 2.59 -10.75 -18.70
C GLU A 49 2.36 -9.29 -18.27
N THR A 50 1.62 -8.51 -19.06
CA THR A 50 1.28 -7.12 -18.70
C THR A 50 0.48 -7.04 -17.40
N LEU A 51 -0.48 -7.94 -17.19
CA LEU A 51 -1.26 -7.98 -15.94
C LEU A 51 -0.39 -8.39 -14.75
N ALA A 52 0.51 -9.35 -14.95
CA ALA A 52 1.49 -9.74 -13.93
C ALA A 52 2.41 -8.57 -13.54
N ARG A 53 2.92 -7.81 -14.53
CA ARG A 53 3.76 -6.62 -14.29
C ARG A 53 2.99 -5.51 -13.57
N ILE A 54 1.73 -5.23 -13.97
CA ILE A 54 0.89 -4.24 -13.28
C ILE A 54 0.62 -4.65 -11.83
N ARG A 55 0.33 -5.94 -11.58
CA ARG A 55 0.15 -6.45 -10.22
C ARG A 55 1.41 -6.22 -9.38
N LEU A 56 2.58 -6.54 -9.92
CA LEU A 56 3.85 -6.29 -9.24
C LEU A 56 4.04 -4.80 -8.91
N LEU A 57 3.72 -3.89 -9.84
CA LEU A 57 3.77 -2.45 -9.59
C LEU A 57 2.80 -2.02 -8.48
N LEU A 58 1.62 -2.63 -8.38
CA LEU A 58 0.69 -2.37 -7.28
C LEU A 58 1.24 -2.88 -5.94
N GLU A 59 1.93 -4.02 -5.90
CA GLU A 59 2.61 -4.49 -4.69
C GLU A 59 3.69 -3.51 -4.23
N PHE A 60 4.48 -2.96 -5.16
CA PHE A 60 5.42 -1.89 -4.83
C PHE A 60 4.71 -0.62 -4.34
N ALA A 61 3.60 -0.24 -4.97
CA ALA A 61 2.80 0.91 -4.53
C ALA A 61 2.28 0.74 -3.11
N ILE A 62 1.83 -0.46 -2.73
CA ILE A 62 1.44 -0.81 -1.35
C ILE A 62 2.61 -0.59 -0.39
N VAL A 63 3.77 -1.19 -0.67
CA VAL A 63 4.94 -1.09 0.22
C VAL A 63 5.40 0.36 0.40
N VAL A 64 5.50 1.11 -0.70
CA VAL A 64 5.92 2.52 -0.67
C VAL A 64 4.90 3.38 0.06
N SER A 65 3.61 3.23 -0.25
CA SER A 65 2.54 4.01 0.40
C SER A 65 2.41 3.70 1.88
N GLN A 66 2.56 2.43 2.29
CA GLN A 66 2.56 2.04 3.70
C GLN A 66 3.74 2.67 4.45
N ALA A 67 4.95 2.59 3.90
CA ALA A 67 6.14 3.18 4.53
C ALA A 67 5.99 4.71 4.68
N LEU A 68 5.48 5.38 3.65
CA LEU A 68 5.22 6.83 3.69
C LEU A 68 4.08 7.17 4.67
N ALA A 69 3.00 6.38 4.70
CA ALA A 69 1.92 6.57 5.66
C ALA A 69 2.44 6.48 7.11
N ALA A 70 3.25 5.47 7.43
CA ALA A 70 3.85 5.28 8.75
C ALA A 70 4.72 6.49 9.17
N VAL A 71 5.59 6.97 8.27
CA VAL A 71 6.44 8.14 8.52
C VAL A 71 5.61 9.42 8.73
N TRP A 72 4.56 9.61 7.94
CA TRP A 72 3.70 10.80 8.06
C TRP A 72 2.79 10.74 9.29
N PHE A 73 2.31 9.55 9.66
CA PHE A 73 1.60 9.32 10.92
C PHE A 73 2.47 9.63 12.13
N TYR A 74 3.73 9.18 12.12
CA TYR A 74 4.69 9.58 13.15
C TYR A 74 4.80 11.11 13.25
N LYS A 75 5.03 11.76 12.09
CA LYS A 75 5.17 13.22 12.02
C LYS A 75 3.91 13.94 12.52
N LEU A 76 2.73 13.39 12.27
CA LEU A 76 1.45 13.97 12.68
C LEU A 76 1.20 13.83 14.19
N PHE A 77 1.59 12.71 14.80
CA PHE A 77 1.27 12.40 16.19
C PHE A 77 2.41 12.63 17.18
N LYS A 78 3.66 12.83 16.74
CA LYS A 78 4.84 12.99 17.61
C LYS A 78 4.67 14.10 18.65
N ASP A 79 3.98 15.18 18.29
CA ASP A 79 3.79 16.36 19.14
C ASP A 79 2.59 16.21 20.10
N ILE A 80 1.76 15.18 19.90
CA ILE A 80 0.60 14.84 20.76
C ILE A 80 0.97 13.72 21.74
N ASN A 81 1.51 12.62 21.23
CA ASN A 81 1.97 11.48 22.03
C ASN A 81 3.08 10.72 21.30
N ASN A 82 4.31 10.93 21.76
CA ASN A 82 5.50 10.35 21.14
C ASN A 82 5.51 8.80 21.16
N VAL A 83 5.05 8.18 22.25
CA VAL A 83 5.04 6.70 22.38
C VAL A 83 4.02 6.09 21.42
N ALA A 84 2.82 6.65 21.35
CA ALA A 84 1.79 6.19 20.42
C ALA A 84 2.21 6.42 18.95
N ALA A 85 2.87 7.54 18.67
CA ALA A 85 3.40 7.84 17.34
C ALA A 85 4.46 6.82 16.90
N TRP A 86 5.38 6.42 17.78
CA TRP A 86 6.35 5.38 17.50
C TRP A 86 5.71 4.01 17.31
N ALA A 87 4.74 3.65 18.15
CA ALA A 87 4.01 2.39 18.00
C ALA A 87 3.33 2.30 16.63
N LEU A 88 2.66 3.39 16.20
CA LEU A 88 2.03 3.48 14.89
C LEU A 88 3.07 3.39 13.75
N ALA A 89 4.20 4.11 13.86
CA ALA A 89 5.23 4.11 12.83
C ALA A 89 5.90 2.74 12.62
N VAL A 90 6.12 2.00 13.70
CA VAL A 90 6.78 0.68 13.66
C VAL A 90 5.83 -0.40 13.13
N TRP A 91 4.54 -0.32 13.49
CA TRP A 91 3.56 -1.29 13.03
C TRP A 91 3.02 -0.98 11.61
N GLY A 92 3.03 0.29 11.20
CA GLY A 92 2.46 0.74 9.94
C GLY A 92 0.97 1.03 10.05
#